data_AF-A0A1E7IBU8-F1
#
_entry.id   AF-A0A1E7IBU8-F1
#
_cell.length_a   1.000
_cell.length_b   1.000
_cell.length_c   1.000
_cell.angle_alpha   90.00
_cell.angle_beta   90.00
_cell.angle_gamma   90.00
#
_symmetry.space_group_name_H-M   'P 1'
#
loop_
_entity.id
_entity.type
_entity.pdbx_description
1 polymer ?
#
loop_
_entity_poly.entity_id
_entity_poly.type
_entity_poly.pdbx_seq_one_letter_code
_entity_poly.pdbx_strand_id
1 'polypeptide(L)'
;MQQIGGAQVGDRTMVDALKPALDALEDGPKSAAVAARKGAIHTSTIVKAKAKAKAGRAAYISAEQLEGYIDLGAEAVARLFEQLSA
;
A
#
# COMPACT_ATOMS: atom_id res chain seq x y z
N MET A 1 -12.71 -3.85 2.38
CA MET A 1 -11.38 -4.46 2.59
C MET A 1 -10.99 -4.52 4.06
N GLN A 2 -10.92 -3.40 4.79
CA GLN A 2 -10.47 -3.42 6.20
C GLN A 2 -11.41 -4.18 7.15
N GLN A 3 -12.74 -4.07 6.98
CA GLN A 3 -13.70 -4.80 7.82
C GLN A 3 -13.66 -6.32 7.67
N ILE A 4 -13.24 -6.84 6.51
CA ILE A 4 -13.23 -8.28 6.21
C ILE A 4 -11.81 -8.84 6.39
N GLY A 5 -10.80 -8.13 5.92
CA GLY A 5 -9.39 -8.54 5.96
C GLY A 5 -8.59 -8.00 7.14
N GLY A 6 -9.15 -7.12 7.96
CA GLY A 6 -8.50 -6.54 9.15
C GLY A 6 -7.36 -5.54 8.90
N ALA A 7 -6.87 -5.43 7.66
CA ALA A 7 -5.66 -4.67 7.32
C ALA A 7 -5.78 -3.17 7.64
N GLN A 8 -4.78 -2.64 8.32
CA GLN A 8 -4.61 -1.23 8.63
C GLN A 8 -3.49 -0.61 7.80
N VAL A 9 -3.44 0.72 7.77
CA VAL A 9 -2.26 1.43 7.27
C VAL A 9 -1.05 1.04 8.12
N GLY A 10 0.04 0.68 7.46
CA GLY A 10 1.28 0.17 8.01
C GLY A 10 1.34 -1.36 8.11
N ASP A 11 0.34 -2.11 7.63
CA ASP A 11 0.37 -3.59 7.63
C ASP A 11 0.97 -4.18 6.34
N ARG A 12 1.47 -3.33 5.43
CA ARG A 12 2.12 -3.72 4.18
C ARG A 12 1.14 -4.45 3.25
N THR A 13 0.07 -3.76 2.87
CA THR A 13 -0.96 -4.25 1.96
C THR A 13 -1.42 -3.15 1.01
N MET A 14 -2.34 -3.45 0.10
CA MET A 14 -2.99 -2.45 -0.75
C MET A 14 -3.64 -1.28 0.01
N VAL A 15 -3.96 -1.45 1.30
CA VAL A 15 -4.54 -0.39 2.15
C VAL A 15 -3.56 0.79 2.32
N ASP A 16 -2.25 0.52 2.32
CA ASP A 16 -1.20 1.53 2.45
C ASP A 16 -1.19 2.53 1.30
N ALA A 17 -1.64 2.12 0.11
CA ALA A 17 -1.82 3.01 -1.04
C ALA A 17 -3.26 3.51 -1.17
N LEU A 18 -4.25 2.65 -0.94
CA LEU A 18 -5.66 2.96 -1.20
C LEU A 18 -6.22 4.01 -0.24
N LYS A 19 -5.92 3.90 1.06
CA LYS A 19 -6.45 4.83 2.06
C LYS A 19 -5.95 6.26 1.83
N PRO A 20 -4.63 6.51 1.68
CA PRO A 20 -4.13 7.85 1.34
C PRO A 20 -4.67 8.39 0.01
N ALA A 21 -4.85 7.52 -1.00
CA ALA A 21 -5.41 7.94 -2.29
C ALA A 21 -6.86 8.44 -2.17
N LEU A 22 -7.69 7.74 -1.39
CA LEU A 22 -9.07 8.13 -1.15
C LEU A 22 -9.17 9.41 -0.31
N ASP A 23 -8.29 9.56 0.69
CA ASP A 23 -8.25 10.78 1.51
C ASP A 23 -7.83 11.99 0.67
N ALA A 24 -6.90 11.85 -0.28
CA ALA A 24 -6.48 12.91 -1.19
C ALA A 24 -7.37 13.09 -2.44
N LEU A 25 -8.46 12.33 -2.56
CA LEU A 25 -9.33 12.37 -3.74
C LEU A 25 -10.17 13.66 -3.80
N GLU A 26 -10.45 14.28 -2.65
CA GLU A 26 -11.13 15.57 -2.58
C GLU A 26 -10.33 16.69 -3.28
N ASP A 27 -9.00 16.58 -3.30
CA ASP A 27 -8.08 17.48 -4.00
C ASP A 27 -7.89 17.10 -5.49
N GLY A 28 -8.62 16.11 -5.97
CA GLY A 28 -8.65 15.67 -7.37
C GLY A 28 -7.80 14.43 -7.70
N PRO A 29 -7.99 13.86 -8.91
CA PRO A 29 -7.44 12.56 -9.28
C PRO A 29 -5.90 12.53 -9.32
N LYS A 30 -5.26 13.66 -9.64
CA LYS A 30 -3.79 13.77 -9.60
C LYS A 30 -3.23 13.69 -8.18
N SER A 31 -3.89 14.35 -7.23
CA SER A 31 -3.53 14.31 -5.81
C SER A 31 -3.68 12.90 -5.25
N ALA A 32 -4.77 12.22 -5.60
CA ALA A 32 -5.00 10.82 -5.26
C ALA A 32 -3.90 9.89 -5.82
N ALA A 33 -3.49 10.07 -7.08
CA ALA A 33 -2.40 9.29 -7.68
C ALA A 33 -1.06 9.47 -6.97
N VAL A 34 -0.70 10.72 -6.65
CA VAL A 34 0.52 11.02 -5.89
C VAL A 34 0.48 10.39 -4.50
N ALA A 35 -0.67 10.45 -3.81
CA ALA A 35 -0.84 9.84 -2.50
C ALA A 35 -0.76 8.31 -2.56
N ALA A 36 -1.40 7.68 -3.56
CA ALA A 36 -1.31 6.24 -3.79
C ALA A 36 0.13 5.77 -4.01
N ARG A 37 0.89 6.51 -4.86
CA ARG A 37 2.29 6.21 -5.17
C ARG A 37 3.18 6.31 -3.93
N LYS A 38 3.02 7.37 -3.12
CA LYS A 38 3.74 7.53 -1.86
C LYS A 38 3.44 6.39 -0.89
N GLY A 39 2.17 6.01 -0.76
CA GLY A 39 1.73 4.88 0.07
C GLY A 39 2.35 3.56 -0.37
N ALA A 40 2.37 3.28 -1.68
CA ALA A 40 3.03 2.11 -2.24
C ALA A 40 4.53 2.09 -1.92
N ILE A 41 5.25 3.17 -2.20
CA ILE A 41 6.70 3.27 -1.90
C ILE A 41 6.96 3.05 -0.41
N HIS A 42 6.12 3.59 0.48
CA HIS A 42 6.28 3.44 1.92
C HIS A 42 6.30 1.97 2.36
N THR A 43 5.56 1.08 1.70
CA THR A 43 5.54 -0.35 2.04
C THR A 43 6.91 -1.03 1.98
N SER A 44 7.84 -0.51 1.15
CA SER A 44 9.22 -1.01 1.05
C SER A 44 10.05 -0.76 2.31
N THR A 45 9.63 0.21 3.14
CA THR A 45 10.33 0.65 4.36
C THR A 45 9.77 0.01 5.64
N ILE A 46 8.71 -0.80 5.54
CA ILE A 46 8.07 -1.45 6.69
C ILE A 46 8.82 -2.75 6.99
N VAL A 47 9.85 -2.70 7.87
CA VAL A 47 10.78 -3.84 8.03
C VAL A 47 10.99 -4.42 9.43
N LYS A 48 10.77 -3.75 10.57
CA LYS A 48 11.35 -4.31 11.84
C LYS A 48 10.48 -4.54 13.08
N ALA A 49 9.27 -3.99 13.18
CA ALA A 49 8.36 -4.30 14.32
C ALA A 49 6.97 -4.83 13.92
N LYS A 50 6.60 -4.66 12.64
CA LYS A 50 5.33 -5.09 12.03
C LYS A 50 5.52 -6.08 10.87
N ALA A 51 6.76 -6.51 10.61
CA ALA A 51 7.20 -6.97 9.29
C ALA A 51 6.86 -8.42 8.92
N LYS A 52 6.13 -9.12 9.76
CA LYS A 52 5.31 -10.22 9.24
C LYS A 52 4.13 -9.55 8.57
N ALA A 53 4.07 -9.57 7.23
CA ALA A 53 2.84 -9.16 6.55
C ALA A 53 1.68 -9.88 7.24
N LYS A 54 0.80 -9.12 7.89
CA LYS A 54 -0.20 -9.71 8.80
C LYS A 54 -1.35 -10.36 8.04
N ALA A 55 -1.42 -10.11 6.73
CA ALA A 55 -2.46 -10.57 5.85
C ALA A 55 -1.89 -10.82 4.43
N GLY A 56 -2.54 -11.72 3.70
CA GLY A 56 -2.21 -12.02 2.30
C GLY A 56 -1.02 -12.96 2.11
N ARG A 57 -0.67 -13.22 0.84
CA ARG A 57 0.39 -14.18 0.45
C ARG A 57 1.81 -13.73 0.82
N ALA A 58 2.01 -12.44 1.06
CA ALA A 58 3.28 -11.90 1.54
C ALA A 58 3.62 -12.37 2.96
N ALA A 59 2.63 -12.86 3.73
CA ALA A 59 2.84 -13.42 5.07
C ALA A 59 3.69 -14.70 5.09
N TYR A 60 3.88 -15.34 3.93
CA TYR A 60 4.65 -16.57 3.77
C TYR A 60 6.16 -16.35 3.58
N ILE A 61 6.58 -15.10 3.39
CA ILE A 61 7.97 -14.73 3.10
C ILE A 61 8.56 -14.05 4.34
N SER A 62 9.85 -14.29 4.63
CA SER A 62 10.48 -13.68 5.81
C SER A 62 10.59 -12.16 5.64
N ALA A 63 10.50 -11.43 6.76
CA ALA A 63 10.59 -9.97 6.77
C ALA A 63 11.88 -9.46 6.10
N GLU A 64 13.00 -10.19 6.23
CA GLU A 64 14.28 -9.82 5.62
C GLU A 64 14.24 -9.88 4.10
N GLN A 65 13.51 -10.83 3.50
CA GLN A 65 13.38 -10.94 2.05
C GLN A 65 12.46 -9.89 1.43
N LEU A 66 11.71 -9.19 2.29
CA LEU A 66 10.70 -8.23 1.91
C LEU A 66 11.22 -6.78 2.05
N GLU A 67 12.36 -6.55 2.71
CA GLU A 67 13.00 -5.23 2.84
C GLU A 67 13.34 -4.65 1.45
N GLY A 68 12.99 -3.37 1.23
CA GLY A 68 13.29 -2.66 -0.03
C GLY A 68 12.35 -2.96 -1.19
N TYR A 69 11.40 -3.90 -1.05
CA TYR A 69 10.41 -4.20 -2.08
C TYR A 69 9.03 -3.62 -1.75
N ILE A 70 8.42 -2.96 -2.74
CA ILE A 70 7.04 -2.49 -2.65
C ILE A 70 6.08 -3.68 -2.59
N ASP A 71 5.04 -3.59 -1.75
CA ASP A 71 3.94 -4.55 -1.75
C ASP A 71 3.20 -4.56 -3.09
N LEU A 72 2.98 -5.75 -3.65
CA LEU A 72 2.33 -5.90 -4.96
C LEU A 72 0.90 -5.36 -4.98
N GLY A 73 0.16 -5.49 -3.87
CA GLY A 73 -1.19 -4.94 -3.75
C GLY A 73 -1.20 -3.42 -3.74
N ALA A 74 -0.27 -2.81 -3.00
CA ALA A 74 -0.09 -1.37 -2.97
C ALA A 74 0.38 -0.82 -4.33
N GLU A 75 1.28 -1.53 -5.02
CA GLU A 75 1.74 -1.20 -6.38
C GLU A 75 0.59 -1.20 -7.38
N ALA A 76 -0.29 -2.20 -7.34
CA ALA A 76 -1.46 -2.28 -8.22
C ALA A 76 -2.41 -1.09 -8.02
N VAL A 77 -2.64 -0.68 -6.77
CA VAL A 77 -3.46 0.50 -6.46
C VAL A 77 -2.81 1.78 -6.99
N ALA A 78 -1.50 1.95 -6.80
CA ALA A 78 -0.82 3.15 -7.29
C ALA A 78 -0.91 3.27 -8.82
N ARG A 79 -0.73 2.15 -9.54
CA ARG A 79 -0.91 2.12 -11.01
C ARG A 79 -2.33 2.45 -11.44
N LEU A 80 -3.34 1.95 -10.71
CA LEU A 80 -4.74 2.27 -10.99
C LEU A 80 -4.99 3.77 -10.93
N PHE A 81 -4.59 4.43 -9.84
CA PHE A 81 -4.80 5.87 -9.70
C PHE A 81 -3.99 6.70 -10.70
N GLU A 82 -2.76 6.29 -11.02
CA GLU A 82 -1.97 6.91 -12.09
C GLU A 82 -2.72 6.90 -13.44
N GLN A 83 -3.33 5.77 -13.81
CA GLN A 83 -4.13 5.67 -15.03
C GLN A 83 -5.44 6.46 -14.97
N LEU A 84 -6.09 6.55 -13.81
CA LEU A 84 -7.30 7.37 -13.62
C LEU A 84 -7.01 8.88 -13.65
N SER A 85 -5.75 9.28 -13.44
CA SER A 85 -5.30 10.67 -13.43
C SER A 85 -4.72 11.16 -14.76
N ALA A 86 -4.60 10.26 -15.74
CA ALA A 86 -4.00 10.49 -17.05
C ALA A 86 -4.88 11.35 -17.97
#